data_AF-A0A7C6EW17-F1
#
_entry.id   AF-A0A7C6EW17-F1
#
_cell.length_a   1.000
_cell.length_b   1.000
_cell.length_c   1.000
_cell.angle_alpha   90.00
_cell.angle_beta   90.00
_cell.angle_gamma   90.00
#
_symmetry.space_group_name_H-M   'P 1'
#
loop_
_entity.id
_entity.type
_entity.pdbx_description
1 polymer ?
#
loop_
_entity_poly.entity_id
_entity_poly.type
_entity_poly.pdbx_seq_one_letter_code
_entity_poly.pdbx_strand_id
1 'polypeptide(L)'
;MKINELKFSSNTIILFCVVAILCAFFCAILFSAGCRKAVSDNDHEDGTDSIIHISFTSDQTRKITMDVKANEGANVIAEDKDGIRYKLFIPPFALKQDQSVTITPCINVKISGLGGGTCKTCQGADENCCHRGVILEPAGLVFDSSIFLTVQFPESMAFPFEKPGIIAYVDPANGEYDVCPTQTVVSERSLVAKITHFSGYVTDEVNHDRLKEAIKDAFSKLGSPTGSYFWPNLAYIWELLAIYDVCNHYENCSDLRSMIENNLYTSYEAHVNWKIAQSAGRSDCEALYLGQVATEVMALSNADQFRNLNSRLDEAYA
;
A
#
# COMPACT_ATOMS: atom_id res chain seq x y z
N MET A 1 2.58 -22.75 51.96
CA MET A 1 3.14 -23.03 50.63
C MET A 1 3.69 -21.71 50.10
N LYS A 2 5.03 -21.52 50.13
CA LYS A 2 5.68 -20.25 49.75
C LYS A 2 5.91 -20.25 48.24
N ILE A 3 5.40 -19.24 47.54
CA ILE A 3 5.68 -18.99 46.13
C ILE A 3 7.10 -18.42 46.05
N ASN A 4 7.99 -19.12 45.36
CA ASN A 4 9.33 -18.61 45.04
C ASN A 4 9.20 -17.58 43.92
N GLU A 5 9.55 -16.33 44.20
CA GLU A 5 9.75 -15.31 43.17
C GLU A 5 10.99 -15.66 42.33
N LEU A 6 10.78 -16.00 41.07
CA LEU A 6 11.84 -16.11 40.07
C LEU A 6 12.30 -14.70 39.68
N LYS A 7 13.39 -14.24 40.29
CA LYS A 7 14.12 -13.03 39.85
C LYS A 7 14.95 -13.38 38.62
N PHE A 8 14.44 -13.03 37.43
CA PHE A 8 15.25 -13.01 36.21
C PHE A 8 16.12 -11.75 36.18
N SER A 9 17.41 -11.90 35.93
CA SER A 9 18.31 -10.77 35.75
C SER A 9 18.02 -10.07 34.42
N SER A 10 18.18 -8.74 34.35
CA SER A 10 17.93 -7.94 33.14
C SER A 10 18.69 -8.45 31.91
N ASN A 11 19.84 -9.08 32.09
CA ASN A 11 20.64 -9.66 31.00
C ASN A 11 19.98 -10.89 30.35
N THR A 12 19.15 -11.63 31.10
CA THR A 12 18.42 -12.81 30.59
C THR A 12 17.23 -12.40 29.74
N ILE A 13 16.56 -11.29 30.11
CA ILE A 13 15.42 -10.74 29.35
C ILE A 13 15.91 -10.16 28.01
N ILE A 14 17.03 -9.42 28.03
CA ILE A 14 17.63 -8.86 26.80
C ILE A 14 18.05 -9.98 25.84
N LEU A 15 18.63 -11.07 26.34
CA LEU A 15 19.02 -12.21 25.51
C LEU A 15 17.80 -12.90 24.84
N PHE A 16 16.68 -13.04 25.56
CA PHE A 16 15.44 -13.59 24.99
C PHE A 16 14.83 -12.66 23.92
N CYS A 17 14.84 -11.34 24.15
CA CYS A 17 14.35 -10.37 23.16
C CYS A 17 15.22 -10.37 21.89
N VAL A 18 16.55 -10.42 22.03
CA VAL A 18 17.47 -10.45 20.89
C VAL A 18 17.34 -11.74 20.08
N VAL A 19 17.15 -12.89 20.75
CA VAL A 19 16.92 -14.18 20.07
C VAL A 19 15.56 -14.20 19.37
N ALA A 20 14.51 -13.62 19.96
CA ALA A 20 13.18 -13.52 19.32
C ALA A 20 13.21 -12.61 18.08
N ILE A 21 13.93 -11.49 18.15
CA ILE A 21 14.11 -10.56 17.01
C ILE A 21 14.94 -11.22 15.90
N LEU A 22 16.01 -11.94 16.24
CA LEU A 22 16.80 -12.69 15.26
C LEU A 22 16.01 -13.83 14.60
N CYS A 23 15.13 -14.52 15.34
CA CYS A 23 14.23 -15.52 14.75
C CYS A 23 13.17 -14.90 13.82
N ALA A 24 12.62 -13.72 14.15
CA ALA A 24 11.71 -13.00 13.27
C ALA A 24 12.41 -12.52 11.98
N PHE A 25 13.66 -12.07 12.09
CA PHE A 25 14.49 -11.67 10.95
C PHE A 25 14.90 -12.86 10.06
N PHE A 26 15.23 -14.02 10.66
CA PHE A 26 15.57 -15.23 9.90
C PHE A 26 14.36 -15.86 9.20
N CYS A 27 13.17 -15.79 9.80
CA CYS A 27 11.94 -16.16 9.10
C CYS A 27 11.69 -15.26 7.89
N ALA A 28 11.84 -13.93 8.00
CA ALA A 28 11.64 -13.02 6.88
C ALA A 28 12.59 -13.28 5.69
N ILE A 29 13.84 -13.68 5.95
CA ILE A 29 14.84 -13.94 4.90
C ILE A 29 14.67 -15.32 4.25
N LEU A 30 14.06 -16.29 4.94
CA LEU A 30 13.78 -17.62 4.36
C LEU A 30 12.50 -17.68 3.51
N PHE A 31 11.63 -16.66 3.56
CA PHE A 31 10.39 -16.61 2.77
C PHE A 31 10.56 -16.00 1.36
N SER A 32 11.73 -15.46 0.99
CA SER A 32 12.01 -15.04 -0.39
C SER A 32 12.44 -16.18 -1.33
N ALA A 33 12.37 -17.43 -0.86
CA ALA A 33 12.68 -18.62 -1.66
C ALA A 33 11.62 -19.71 -1.44
N GLY A 34 10.43 -19.53 -2.02
CA GLY A 34 9.32 -20.47 -1.88
C GLY A 34 8.34 -20.49 -3.06
N CYS A 35 8.71 -21.26 -4.10
CA CYS A 35 7.82 -21.96 -5.05
C CYS A 35 6.77 -21.15 -5.83
N ARG A 36 7.17 -20.55 -6.96
CA ARG A 36 6.28 -20.37 -8.11
C ARG A 36 5.91 -21.73 -8.69
N LYS A 37 4.62 -22.08 -8.68
CA LYS A 37 4.07 -23.10 -9.57
C LYS A 37 3.80 -22.41 -10.91
N ALA A 38 4.60 -22.75 -11.93
CA ALA A 38 4.30 -22.35 -13.29
C ALA A 38 2.98 -23.02 -13.70
N VAL A 39 1.94 -22.21 -13.88
CA VAL A 39 0.76 -22.62 -14.62
C VAL A 39 1.10 -22.39 -16.09
N SER A 40 1.32 -23.48 -16.84
CA SER A 40 1.32 -23.41 -18.29
C SER A 40 -0.14 -23.45 -18.73
N ASP A 41 -0.67 -22.34 -19.22
CA ASP A 41 -1.87 -22.38 -20.03
C ASP A 41 -1.44 -22.20 -21.49
N ASN A 42 -1.76 -23.25 -22.25
CA ASN A 42 -1.62 -23.29 -23.69
C ASN A 42 -2.53 -22.25 -24.34
N ASP A 43 -2.05 -21.77 -25.49
CA ASP A 43 -2.59 -20.74 -26.35
C ASP A 43 -4.12 -20.76 -26.53
N HIS A 44 -4.72 -19.59 -26.32
CA HIS A 44 -5.83 -19.13 -27.16
C HIS A 44 -5.65 -17.64 -27.45
N GLU A 45 -5.40 -17.33 -28.73
CA GLU A 45 -5.35 -15.99 -29.29
C GLU A 45 -6.72 -15.29 -29.15
N ASP A 46 -6.77 -14.24 -28.34
CA ASP A 46 -7.53 -13.01 -28.58
C ASP A 46 -6.84 -11.91 -27.75
N GLY A 47 -5.91 -11.18 -28.38
CA GLY A 47 -4.90 -10.36 -27.71
C GLY A 47 -5.44 -9.12 -26.99
N THR A 48 -6.05 -9.31 -25.82
CA THR A 48 -6.07 -8.29 -24.76
C THR A 48 -4.96 -8.65 -23.78
N ASP A 49 -3.89 -7.85 -23.80
CA ASP A 49 -2.76 -8.01 -22.90
C ASP A 49 -3.26 -8.03 -21.45
N SER A 50 -3.08 -9.16 -20.75
CA SER A 50 -3.57 -9.39 -19.40
C SER A 50 -2.60 -8.91 -18.32
N ILE A 51 -1.45 -8.37 -18.72
CA ILE A 51 -0.37 -7.95 -17.85
C ILE A 51 -0.26 -6.42 -17.88
N ILE A 52 0.03 -5.82 -16.73
CA ILE A 52 0.36 -4.38 -16.65
C ILE A 52 1.84 -4.22 -16.99
N HIS A 53 2.15 -3.39 -17.98
CA HIS A 53 3.52 -3.07 -18.38
C HIS A 53 3.87 -1.66 -17.96
N ILE A 54 4.96 -1.52 -17.21
CA ILE A 54 5.42 -0.25 -16.67
C ILE A 54 6.85 -0.03 -17.10
N SER A 55 7.12 1.13 -17.68
CA SER A 55 8.48 1.55 -17.99
C SER A 55 8.66 3.03 -17.69
N PHE A 56 9.84 3.38 -17.20
CA PHE A 56 10.23 4.76 -16.95
C PHE A 56 11.76 4.86 -16.99
N THR A 57 12.26 6.07 -17.16
CA THR A 57 13.70 6.37 -17.04
C THR A 57 13.87 7.47 -16.01
N SER A 58 14.81 7.33 -15.08
CA SER A 58 15.08 8.37 -14.08
C SER A 58 15.75 9.59 -14.72
N ASP A 59 15.31 10.81 -14.39
CA ASP A 59 15.97 12.05 -14.76
C ASP A 59 16.99 12.46 -13.69
N GLN A 60 18.19 11.89 -13.82
CA GLN A 60 19.30 12.14 -12.90
C GLN A 60 19.74 13.61 -12.85
N THR A 61 19.37 14.44 -13.84
CA THR A 61 19.74 15.87 -13.86
C THR A 61 18.86 16.71 -12.95
N ARG A 62 17.70 16.18 -12.54
CA ARG A 62 16.71 16.84 -11.68
C ARG A 62 16.55 16.19 -10.32
N LYS A 63 17.47 15.29 -9.97
CA LYS A 63 17.51 14.68 -8.65
C LYS A 63 17.82 15.71 -7.57
N ILE A 64 17.17 15.56 -6.42
CA ILE A 64 17.41 16.36 -5.22
C ILE A 64 17.73 15.40 -4.08
N THR A 65 18.83 15.67 -3.38
CA THR A 65 19.22 14.92 -2.18
C THR A 65 19.20 15.87 -0.98
N MET A 66 18.65 15.41 0.14
CA MET A 66 18.58 16.16 1.39
C MET A 66 18.85 15.23 2.57
N ASP A 67 19.69 15.68 3.51
CA ASP A 67 19.84 15.00 4.78
C ASP A 67 18.69 15.40 5.71
N VAL A 68 17.87 14.41 6.08
CA VAL A 68 16.69 14.58 6.91
C VAL A 68 17.00 14.08 8.31
N LYS A 69 16.81 14.94 9.30
CA LYS A 69 16.92 14.53 10.70
C LYS A 69 15.65 13.84 11.17
N ALA A 70 15.79 12.72 11.85
CA ALA A 70 14.65 11.90 12.27
C ALA A 70 13.67 12.67 13.18
N ASN A 71 14.19 13.50 14.09
CA ASN A 71 13.38 14.25 15.05
C ASN A 71 12.76 15.55 14.49
N GLU A 72 13.18 16.01 13.32
CA GLU A 72 12.70 17.26 12.70
C GLU A 72 11.77 16.98 11.50
N GLY A 73 11.96 15.87 10.80
CA GLY A 73 11.28 15.61 9.54
C GLY A 73 11.78 16.54 8.41
N ALA A 74 11.11 16.54 7.27
CA ALA A 74 11.45 17.40 6.14
C ALA A 74 10.30 17.59 5.14
N ASN A 75 10.40 18.66 4.37
CA ASN A 75 9.69 18.82 3.11
C ASN A 75 10.72 18.83 1.98
N VAL A 76 10.81 17.73 1.22
CA VAL A 76 11.73 17.59 0.08
C VAL A 76 10.95 17.85 -1.20
N ILE A 77 11.46 18.71 -2.07
CA ILE A 77 10.77 19.08 -3.31
C ILE A 77 11.72 18.88 -4.49
N ALA A 78 11.26 18.12 -5.48
CA ALA A 78 11.88 18.02 -6.80
C ALA A 78 10.89 18.48 -7.88
N GLU A 79 11.41 18.94 -9.01
CA GLU A 79 10.59 19.41 -10.14
C GLU A 79 11.11 18.81 -11.44
N ASP A 80 10.21 18.26 -12.26
CA ASP A 80 10.57 17.70 -13.58
C ASP A 80 10.73 18.79 -14.65
N LYS A 81 11.01 18.37 -15.88
CA LYS A 81 11.20 19.27 -17.03
C LYS A 81 9.96 20.05 -17.45
N ASP A 82 8.78 19.56 -17.09
CA ASP A 82 7.51 20.15 -17.48
C ASP A 82 6.92 21.02 -16.35
N GLY A 83 7.62 21.14 -15.23
CA GLY A 83 7.25 21.97 -14.07
C GLY A 83 6.38 21.23 -13.05
N ILE A 84 6.27 19.90 -13.13
CA ILE A 84 5.54 19.09 -12.16
C ILE A 84 6.39 18.94 -10.91
N ARG A 85 5.79 19.28 -9.77
CA ARG A 85 6.47 19.27 -8.47
C ARG A 85 6.11 18.03 -7.69
N TYR A 86 7.13 17.30 -7.27
CA TYR A 86 7.05 16.17 -6.36
C TYR A 86 7.45 16.66 -4.98
N LYS A 87 6.49 16.74 -4.06
CA LYS A 87 6.71 17.17 -2.68
C LYS A 87 6.56 15.98 -1.76
N LEU A 88 7.62 15.65 -1.05
CA LEU A 88 7.63 14.61 -0.04
C LEU A 88 7.62 15.27 1.33
N PHE A 89 6.54 15.07 2.07
CA PHE A 89 6.44 15.48 3.46
C PHE A 89 6.73 14.29 4.37
N ILE A 90 7.86 14.36 5.08
CA ILE A 90 8.29 13.42 6.10
C ILE A 90 8.04 14.09 7.45
N PRO A 91 7.08 13.62 8.27
CA PRO A 91 6.84 14.21 9.58
C PRO A 91 7.98 13.88 10.55
N PRO A 92 8.15 14.68 11.63
CA PRO A 92 9.02 14.32 12.74
C PRO A 92 8.75 12.91 13.24
N PHE A 93 9.82 12.17 13.54
CA PHE A 93 9.82 10.80 14.05
C PHE A 93 9.27 9.72 13.08
N ALA A 94 9.05 10.05 11.81
CA ALA A 94 8.73 9.04 10.80
C ALA A 94 9.93 8.14 10.44
N LEU A 95 11.14 8.68 10.60
CA LEU A 95 12.41 7.99 10.37
C LEU A 95 12.97 7.48 11.71
N LYS A 96 13.57 6.30 11.69
CA LYS A 96 14.25 5.71 12.87
C LYS A 96 15.53 6.44 13.26
N GLN A 97 16.20 7.03 12.28
CA GLN A 97 17.47 7.75 12.43
C GLN A 97 17.61 8.76 11.29
N ASP A 98 18.56 9.68 11.44
CA ASP A 98 18.89 10.65 10.38
C ASP A 98 19.24 9.91 9.08
N GLN A 99 18.69 10.40 7.97
CA GLN A 99 18.73 9.70 6.70
C GLN A 99 18.90 10.67 5.54
N SER A 100 19.80 10.34 4.62
CA SER A 100 19.88 11.02 3.33
C SER A 100 18.77 10.50 2.43
N VAL A 101 17.90 11.41 1.99
CA VAL A 101 16.74 11.14 1.15
C VAL A 101 16.98 11.72 -0.22
N THR A 102 16.77 10.94 -1.27
CA THR A 102 16.86 11.42 -2.66
C THR A 102 15.52 11.27 -3.36
N ILE A 103 15.14 12.30 -4.11
CA ILE A 103 13.96 12.33 -4.97
C ILE A 103 14.45 12.54 -6.40
N THR A 104 14.14 11.60 -7.28
CA THR A 104 14.53 11.65 -8.69
C THR A 104 13.28 11.56 -9.57
N PRO A 105 12.83 12.66 -10.19
CA PRO A 105 11.73 12.61 -11.15
C PRO A 105 12.01 11.63 -12.30
N CYS A 106 10.96 11.07 -12.89
CA CYS A 106 11.04 10.18 -14.04
C CYS A 106 10.71 10.93 -15.34
N ILE A 107 11.33 10.49 -16.43
CA ILE A 107 11.01 10.83 -17.82
C ILE A 107 10.46 9.61 -18.55
N ASN A 108 9.62 9.88 -19.56
CA ASN A 108 9.03 8.87 -20.44
C ASN A 108 8.30 7.74 -19.70
N VAL A 109 7.54 8.08 -18.66
CA VAL A 109 6.72 7.10 -17.94
C VAL A 109 5.62 6.57 -18.88
N LYS A 110 5.54 5.25 -19.00
CA LYS A 110 4.51 4.56 -19.78
C LYS A 110 3.89 3.45 -18.95
N ILE A 111 2.57 3.42 -18.95
CA ILE A 111 1.77 2.36 -18.33
C ILE A 111 0.83 1.84 -19.43
N SER A 112 0.93 0.56 -19.75
CA SER A 112 0.15 -0.08 -20.82
C SER A 112 -0.25 -1.50 -20.45
N GLY A 113 -0.95 -2.17 -21.37
CA GLY A 113 -1.41 -3.54 -21.20
C GLY A 113 -2.85 -3.58 -20.71
N LEU A 114 -3.10 -4.34 -19.63
CA LEU A 114 -4.41 -4.59 -19.07
C LEU A 114 -5.23 -3.29 -18.89
N GLY A 115 -6.46 -3.31 -19.42
CA GLY A 115 -7.40 -2.18 -19.36
C GLY A 115 -7.15 -1.04 -20.37
N GLY A 116 -6.14 -1.14 -21.24
CA GLY A 116 -5.77 -0.08 -22.18
C GLY A 116 -4.92 1.03 -21.54
N GLY A 117 -4.36 1.93 -22.35
CA GLY A 117 -3.21 2.77 -21.94
C GLY A 117 -3.35 4.28 -22.14
N THR A 118 -4.54 4.84 -22.28
CA THR A 118 -4.69 6.28 -22.60
C THR A 118 -5.42 7.04 -21.52
N CYS A 119 -4.70 7.95 -20.88
CA CYS A 119 -5.24 9.04 -20.09
C CYS A 119 -6.35 9.77 -20.87
N LYS A 120 -7.63 9.58 -20.49
CA LYS A 120 -8.80 10.02 -21.27
C LYS A 120 -8.87 11.53 -21.52
N THR A 121 -8.20 12.32 -20.70
CA THR A 121 -8.17 13.80 -20.73
C THR A 121 -6.96 14.37 -21.47
N CYS A 122 -5.99 13.54 -21.86
CA CYS A 122 -4.83 14.01 -22.62
C CYS A 122 -5.21 14.18 -24.09
N GLN A 123 -5.29 15.43 -24.56
CA GLN A 123 -5.50 15.77 -25.97
C GLN A 123 -4.21 16.28 -26.61
N GLY A 124 -3.94 15.87 -27.86
CA GLY A 124 -2.78 16.33 -28.64
C GLY A 124 -1.60 15.35 -28.62
N ALA A 125 -0.37 15.86 -28.76
CA ALA A 125 0.84 15.04 -28.95
C ALA A 125 1.36 14.34 -27.68
N ASP A 126 0.78 14.61 -26.50
CA ASP A 126 1.22 14.04 -25.22
C ASP A 126 0.16 13.05 -24.69
N GLU A 127 0.04 11.89 -25.35
CA GLU A 127 -0.92 10.82 -25.03
C GLU A 127 -0.74 10.23 -23.61
N ASN A 128 0.32 10.61 -22.90
CA ASN A 128 0.69 10.13 -21.56
C ASN A 128 0.77 11.27 -20.53
N CYS A 129 0.03 12.37 -20.71
CA CYS A 129 0.12 13.54 -19.82
C CYS A 129 -0.26 13.24 -18.35
N CYS A 130 -1.03 12.17 -18.10
CA CYS A 130 -1.36 11.71 -16.75
C CYS A 130 -0.32 10.73 -16.16
N HIS A 131 0.60 10.20 -16.96
CA HIS A 131 1.68 9.32 -16.49
C HIS A 131 2.92 10.16 -16.16
N ARG A 132 3.16 10.34 -14.87
CA ARG A 132 4.28 11.08 -14.30
C ARG A 132 4.84 10.26 -13.15
N GLY A 133 6.12 10.36 -12.85
CA GLY A 133 6.71 9.45 -11.88
C GLY A 133 7.91 10.02 -11.15
N VAL A 134 8.23 9.38 -10.05
CA VAL A 134 9.35 9.74 -9.18
C VAL A 134 9.92 8.50 -8.53
N ILE A 135 11.23 8.45 -8.38
CA ILE A 135 11.95 7.44 -7.63
C ILE A 135 12.39 8.08 -6.31
N LEU A 136 12.04 7.44 -5.20
CA LEU A 136 12.47 7.80 -3.87
C LEU A 136 13.56 6.84 -3.41
N GLU A 137 14.67 7.38 -2.92
CA GLU A 137 15.83 6.61 -2.48
C GLU A 137 16.25 7.01 -1.05
N PRO A 138 16.75 6.05 -0.25
CA PRO A 138 17.06 4.67 -0.63
C PRO A 138 15.82 3.77 -0.75
N ALA A 139 15.77 2.94 -1.79
CA ALA A 139 14.67 2.02 -2.03
C ALA A 139 14.46 1.06 -0.84
N GLY A 140 13.20 0.79 -0.51
CA GLY A 140 12.81 -0.06 0.60
C GLY A 140 12.92 0.58 1.99
N LEU A 141 13.27 1.87 2.11
CA LEU A 141 13.24 2.56 3.40
C LEU A 141 11.81 2.61 3.93
N VAL A 142 11.54 1.97 5.06
CA VAL A 142 10.22 1.91 5.71
C VAL A 142 10.10 2.97 6.80
N PHE A 143 8.93 3.59 6.92
CA PHE A 143 8.65 4.64 7.91
C PHE A 143 7.82 4.11 9.09
N ASP A 144 8.09 4.62 10.29
CA ASP A 144 7.34 4.28 11.50
C ASP A 144 5.97 4.99 11.54
N SER A 145 5.81 6.06 10.75
CA SER A 145 4.55 6.75 10.52
C SER A 145 4.40 7.09 9.05
N SER A 146 3.17 7.27 8.59
CA SER A 146 2.91 7.55 7.19
C SER A 146 3.47 8.89 6.73
N ILE A 147 4.02 8.91 5.53
CA ILE A 147 4.53 10.10 4.87
C ILE A 147 3.66 10.41 3.66
N PHE A 148 3.75 11.64 3.16
CA PHE A 148 2.86 12.10 2.08
C PHE A 148 3.66 12.51 0.85
N LEU A 149 3.36 11.88 -0.28
CA LEU A 149 3.85 12.26 -1.60
C LEU A 149 2.78 13.08 -2.32
N THR A 150 3.09 14.33 -2.62
CA THR A 150 2.23 15.20 -3.42
C THR A 150 2.83 15.36 -4.81
N VAL A 151 2.06 15.04 -5.85
CA VAL A 151 2.39 15.34 -7.25
C VAL A 151 1.52 16.51 -7.70
N GLN A 152 2.13 17.67 -7.92
CA GLN A 152 1.43 18.90 -8.28
C GLN A 152 1.75 19.33 -9.71
N PHE A 153 0.69 19.55 -10.49
CA PHE A 153 0.76 19.95 -11.89
C PHE A 153 0.76 21.47 -12.02
N PRO A 154 1.67 22.06 -12.83
CA PRO A 154 1.72 23.51 -13.02
C PRO A 154 0.48 24.03 -13.74
N GLU A 155 0.24 25.33 -13.64
CA GLU A 155 -0.86 26.03 -14.33
C GLU A 155 -0.66 26.08 -15.86
N SER A 156 0.58 25.93 -16.32
CA SER A 156 0.95 25.95 -17.73
C SER A 156 0.47 24.72 -18.52
N MET A 157 0.04 23.65 -17.85
CA MET A 157 -0.48 22.43 -18.50
C MET A 157 -1.95 22.19 -18.16
N ALA A 158 -2.65 21.33 -18.89
CA ALA A 158 -3.96 20.85 -18.44
C ALA A 158 -3.79 19.94 -17.21
N PHE A 159 -4.72 20.00 -16.25
CA PHE A 159 -4.70 19.05 -15.14
C PHE A 159 -5.41 17.78 -15.60
N PRO A 160 -4.73 16.62 -15.66
CA PRO A 160 -5.32 15.43 -16.29
C PRO A 160 -6.39 14.76 -15.41
N PHE A 161 -6.53 15.13 -14.13
CA PHE A 161 -7.38 14.44 -13.15
C PHE A 161 -8.61 15.26 -12.73
N GLU A 162 -9.48 15.61 -13.69
CA GLU A 162 -10.82 16.16 -13.37
C GLU A 162 -11.75 15.12 -12.70
N LYS A 163 -11.34 13.84 -12.73
CA LYS A 163 -11.87 12.68 -12.02
C LYS A 163 -10.79 12.15 -11.06
N PRO A 164 -11.08 11.24 -10.10
CA PRO A 164 -10.04 10.69 -9.24
C PRO A 164 -8.87 10.16 -10.07
N GLY A 165 -7.69 10.71 -9.83
CA GLY A 165 -6.42 10.13 -10.26
C GLY A 165 -5.81 9.33 -9.12
N ILE A 166 -4.88 8.43 -9.45
CA ILE A 166 -4.21 7.59 -8.47
C ILE A 166 -2.70 7.80 -8.53
N ILE A 167 -2.06 7.57 -7.40
CA ILE A 167 -0.63 7.30 -7.35
C ILE A 167 -0.48 5.81 -7.05
N ALA A 168 0.34 5.13 -7.86
CA ALA A 168 0.67 3.73 -7.69
C ALA A 168 2.15 3.57 -7.34
N TYR A 169 2.43 2.68 -6.41
CA TYR A 169 3.75 2.08 -6.24
C TYR A 169 4.07 1.23 -7.47
N VAL A 170 5.32 1.28 -7.91
CA VAL A 170 5.79 0.47 -9.03
C VAL A 170 7.16 -0.12 -8.75
N ASP A 171 7.29 -1.41 -9.06
CA ASP A 171 8.58 -2.09 -9.18
C ASP A 171 8.64 -2.85 -10.50
N PRO A 172 9.21 -2.23 -11.56
CA PRO A 172 9.32 -2.87 -12.87
C PRO A 172 10.15 -4.16 -12.87
N ALA A 173 11.07 -4.33 -11.92
CA ALA A 173 11.90 -5.54 -11.86
C ALA A 173 11.07 -6.76 -11.42
N ASN A 174 10.07 -6.53 -10.57
CA ASN A 174 9.16 -7.55 -10.08
C ASN A 174 7.78 -7.53 -10.78
N GLY A 175 7.53 -6.53 -11.62
CA GLY A 175 6.24 -6.33 -12.29
C GLY A 175 5.13 -5.91 -11.32
N GLU A 176 5.48 -5.25 -10.22
CA GLU A 176 4.52 -4.87 -9.19
C GLU A 176 3.89 -3.50 -9.49
N TYR A 177 2.59 -3.41 -9.21
CA TYR A 177 1.77 -2.22 -9.34
C TYR A 177 0.71 -2.24 -8.25
N ASP A 178 0.85 -1.37 -7.25
CA ASP A 178 -0.06 -1.34 -6.10
C ASP A 178 -0.57 0.09 -5.89
N VAL A 179 -1.88 0.24 -5.70
CA VAL A 179 -2.52 1.56 -5.58
C VAL A 179 -2.30 2.12 -4.17
N CYS A 180 -1.76 3.34 -4.09
CA CYS A 180 -1.63 4.05 -2.82
C CYS A 180 -2.94 4.77 -2.46
N PRO A 181 -3.29 4.91 -1.16
CA PRO A 181 -4.36 5.80 -0.73
C PRO A 181 -4.09 7.21 -1.24
N THR A 182 -4.88 7.66 -2.22
CA THR A 182 -4.61 8.88 -2.99
C THR A 182 -5.83 9.80 -2.97
N GLN A 183 -5.62 11.04 -2.56
CA GLN A 183 -6.59 12.10 -2.66
C GLN A 183 -6.30 12.97 -3.88
N THR A 184 -7.31 13.23 -4.70
CA THR A 184 -7.25 14.24 -5.76
C THR A 184 -7.70 15.59 -5.22
N VAL A 185 -6.83 16.61 -5.26
CA VAL A 185 -7.11 17.97 -4.81
C VAL A 185 -7.17 18.89 -6.03
N VAL A 186 -8.37 19.00 -6.63
CA VAL A 186 -8.57 19.70 -7.92
C VAL A 186 -8.18 21.18 -7.84
N SER A 187 -8.51 21.86 -6.73
CA SER A 187 -8.17 23.27 -6.52
C SER A 187 -6.67 23.54 -6.49
N GLU A 188 -5.87 22.54 -6.09
CA GLU A 188 -4.41 22.63 -6.01
C GLU A 188 -3.72 21.95 -7.19
N ARG A 189 -4.50 21.34 -8.10
CA ARG A 189 -4.03 20.58 -9.26
C ARG A 189 -3.04 19.50 -8.86
N SER A 190 -3.37 18.74 -7.82
CA SER A 190 -2.46 17.77 -7.22
C SER A 190 -3.11 16.45 -6.85
N LEU A 191 -2.28 15.41 -6.84
CA LEU A 191 -2.56 14.13 -6.20
C LEU A 191 -1.73 14.04 -4.92
N VAL A 192 -2.34 13.64 -3.80
CA VAL A 192 -1.67 13.46 -2.51
C VAL A 192 -1.83 12.02 -2.08
N ALA A 193 -0.73 11.27 -2.04
CA ALA A 193 -0.73 9.89 -1.62
C ALA A 193 -0.04 9.69 -0.28
N LYS A 194 -0.63 8.81 0.52
CA LYS A 194 -0.03 8.27 1.73
C LYS A 194 0.87 7.10 1.33
N ILE A 195 2.17 7.18 1.61
CA ILE A 195 3.13 6.11 1.32
C ILE A 195 3.82 5.64 2.60
N THR A 196 4.27 4.39 2.61
CA THR A 196 4.82 3.71 3.80
C THR A 196 6.28 3.32 3.66
N HIS A 197 6.82 3.43 2.45
CA HIS A 197 8.21 3.13 2.15
C HIS A 197 8.70 3.97 0.97
N PHE A 198 9.98 3.85 0.62
CA PHE A 198 10.55 4.45 -0.58
C PHE A 198 10.64 3.44 -1.72
N SER A 199 10.21 3.87 -2.91
CA SER A 199 10.25 3.11 -4.16
C SER A 199 10.06 4.07 -5.36
N GLY A 200 9.83 3.49 -6.54
CA GLY A 200 9.20 4.18 -7.66
C GLY A 200 7.71 4.39 -7.43
N TYR A 201 7.23 5.59 -7.76
CA TYR A 201 5.82 5.95 -7.75
C TYR A 201 5.44 6.60 -9.08
N VAL A 202 4.24 6.29 -9.57
CA VAL A 202 3.70 6.87 -10.80
C VAL A 202 2.28 7.38 -10.58
N THR A 203 1.90 8.42 -11.30
CA THR A 203 0.51 8.84 -11.43
C THR A 203 -0.14 8.07 -12.57
N ASP A 204 -1.42 7.75 -12.41
CA ASP A 204 -2.22 7.03 -13.41
C ASP A 204 -3.69 7.49 -13.30
N GLU A 205 -4.46 7.24 -14.35
CA GLU A 205 -5.91 7.38 -14.30
C GLU A 205 -6.56 6.13 -13.66
N VAL A 206 -7.80 6.28 -13.19
CA VAL A 206 -8.57 5.15 -12.70
C VAL A 206 -8.97 4.24 -13.87
N ASN A 207 -8.38 3.04 -13.88
CA ASN A 207 -8.66 1.99 -14.85
C ASN A 207 -9.33 0.78 -14.17
N HIS A 208 -10.56 0.48 -14.58
CA HIS A 208 -11.38 -0.56 -13.94
C HIS A 208 -10.74 -1.94 -13.99
N ASP A 209 -10.22 -2.36 -15.14
CA ASP A 209 -9.63 -3.69 -15.31
C ASP A 209 -8.34 -3.84 -14.48
N ARG A 210 -7.50 -2.79 -14.43
CA ARG A 210 -6.30 -2.79 -13.57
C ARG A 210 -6.66 -2.86 -12.10
N LEU A 211 -7.63 -2.06 -11.65
CA LEU A 211 -8.11 -2.10 -10.27
C LEU A 211 -8.67 -3.47 -9.91
N LYS A 212 -9.40 -4.11 -10.83
CA LYS A 212 -9.94 -5.45 -10.61
C LYS A 212 -8.85 -6.50 -10.39
N GLU A 213 -7.78 -6.47 -11.19
CA GLU A 213 -6.65 -7.40 -10.98
C GLU A 213 -5.85 -7.06 -9.73
N ALA A 214 -5.65 -5.78 -9.39
CA ALA A 214 -5.05 -5.38 -8.12
C ALA A 214 -5.86 -5.91 -6.92
N ILE A 215 -7.19 -5.82 -6.95
CA ILE A 215 -8.05 -6.40 -5.91
C ILE A 215 -7.85 -7.92 -5.81
N LYS A 216 -7.80 -8.63 -6.94
CA LYS A 216 -7.58 -10.09 -6.96
C LYS A 216 -6.22 -10.45 -6.40
N ASP A 217 -5.19 -9.73 -6.81
CA ASP A 217 -3.81 -9.95 -6.37
C ASP A 217 -3.68 -9.70 -4.86
N ALA A 218 -4.21 -8.57 -4.35
CA ALA A 218 -4.27 -8.28 -2.92
C ALA A 218 -5.00 -9.39 -2.14
N PHE A 219 -6.15 -9.89 -2.61
CA PHE A 219 -6.82 -11.03 -1.96
C PHE A 219 -6.06 -12.35 -2.07
N SER A 220 -5.32 -12.58 -3.15
CA SER A 220 -4.47 -13.76 -3.29
C SER A 220 -3.31 -13.73 -2.28
N LYS A 221 -2.72 -12.55 -2.07
CA LYS A 221 -1.66 -12.29 -1.09
C LYS A 221 -2.19 -12.29 0.35
N LEU A 222 -3.44 -11.90 0.57
CA LEU A 222 -4.18 -12.12 1.83
C LEU A 222 -4.46 -13.59 2.14
N GLY A 223 -4.28 -14.51 1.18
CA GLY A 223 -4.66 -15.93 1.19
C GLY A 223 -3.98 -16.83 2.22
N SER A 224 -3.64 -16.32 3.40
CA SER A 224 -3.07 -17.11 4.48
C SER A 224 -4.13 -17.93 5.23
N PRO A 225 -3.84 -19.21 5.56
CA PRO A 225 -4.63 -19.98 6.52
C PRO A 225 -4.41 -19.40 7.93
N THR A 226 -5.24 -18.41 8.26
CA THR A 226 -5.54 -17.81 9.58
C THR A 226 -4.51 -17.97 10.70
N GLY A 227 -4.06 -16.82 11.23
CA GLY A 227 -3.49 -16.72 12.56
C GLY A 227 -2.27 -15.85 12.70
N SER A 228 -1.08 -16.46 12.54
CA SER A 228 0.21 -15.80 12.69
C SER A 228 0.55 -14.80 11.57
N TYR A 229 -0.23 -14.77 10.50
CA TYR A 229 0.04 -13.99 9.30
C TYR A 229 -0.96 -12.84 9.08
N PHE A 230 -1.93 -12.63 9.99
CA PHE A 230 -2.85 -11.49 9.87
C PHE A 230 -2.10 -10.15 9.85
N TRP A 231 -1.05 -10.02 10.66
CA TRP A 231 -0.26 -8.80 10.75
C TRP A 231 0.56 -8.46 9.50
N PRO A 232 1.33 -9.41 8.92
CA PRO A 232 1.92 -9.23 7.59
C PRO A 232 0.90 -8.82 6.52
N ASN A 233 -0.35 -9.28 6.67
CA ASN A 233 -1.41 -9.09 5.69
C ASN A 233 -2.11 -7.72 5.77
N LEU A 234 -1.85 -6.90 6.80
CA LEU A 234 -2.44 -5.57 6.93
C LEU A 234 -2.08 -4.65 5.76
N ALA A 235 -0.89 -4.79 5.19
CA ALA A 235 -0.48 -4.00 4.02
C ALA A 235 -1.47 -4.13 2.86
N TYR A 236 -1.93 -5.36 2.58
CA TYR A 236 -2.90 -5.64 1.52
C TYR A 236 -4.31 -5.18 1.88
N ILE A 237 -4.67 -5.18 3.17
CA ILE A 237 -5.92 -4.55 3.60
C ILE A 237 -5.87 -3.05 3.29
N TRP A 238 -4.78 -2.37 3.62
CA TRP A 238 -4.63 -0.94 3.32
C TRP A 238 -4.69 -0.63 1.82
N GLU A 239 -4.13 -1.50 0.99
CA GLU A 239 -4.25 -1.41 -0.47
C GLU A 239 -5.72 -1.54 -0.92
N LEU A 240 -6.45 -2.54 -0.41
CA LEU A 240 -7.88 -2.70 -0.70
C LEU A 240 -8.70 -1.49 -0.24
N LEU A 241 -8.35 -0.90 0.91
CA LEU A 241 -8.97 0.34 1.41
C LEU A 241 -8.69 1.54 0.49
N ALA A 242 -7.47 1.63 -0.05
CA ALA A 242 -7.12 2.66 -1.03
C ALA A 242 -7.96 2.52 -2.30
N ILE A 243 -8.06 1.30 -2.84
CA ILE A 243 -8.85 1.02 -4.03
C ILE A 243 -10.33 1.30 -3.76
N TYR A 244 -10.84 0.92 -2.59
CA TYR A 244 -12.22 1.18 -2.19
C TYR A 244 -12.56 2.68 -2.19
N ASP A 245 -11.68 3.51 -1.61
CA ASP A 245 -11.86 4.96 -1.57
C ASP A 245 -11.85 5.58 -2.98
N VAL A 246 -10.92 5.15 -3.84
CA VAL A 246 -10.89 5.54 -5.26
C VAL A 246 -12.21 5.18 -5.94
N CYS A 247 -12.73 3.98 -5.69
CA CYS A 247 -13.98 3.49 -6.27
C CYS A 247 -15.23 4.23 -5.77
N ASN A 248 -15.20 4.87 -4.59
CA ASN A 248 -16.30 5.70 -4.11
C ASN A 248 -16.46 7.00 -4.90
N HIS A 249 -15.37 7.48 -5.47
CA HIS A 249 -15.33 8.72 -6.23
C HIS A 249 -15.38 8.49 -7.75
N TYR A 250 -15.50 7.23 -8.18
CA TYR A 250 -15.56 6.84 -9.59
C TYR A 250 -16.84 6.04 -9.90
N GLU A 251 -17.72 6.62 -10.72
CA GLU A 251 -19.10 6.13 -10.95
C GLU A 251 -19.20 4.68 -11.44
N ASN A 252 -18.17 4.16 -12.13
CA ASN A 252 -18.18 2.83 -12.75
C ASN A 252 -17.46 1.75 -11.92
N CYS A 253 -17.37 1.89 -10.60
CA CYS A 253 -16.68 0.93 -9.72
C CYS A 253 -17.57 0.29 -8.64
N SER A 254 -18.89 0.22 -8.82
CA SER A 254 -19.81 -0.40 -7.85
C SER A 254 -19.58 -1.91 -7.66
N ASP A 255 -19.22 -2.61 -8.74
CA ASP A 255 -18.88 -4.03 -8.73
C ASP A 255 -17.56 -4.30 -7.98
N LEU A 256 -16.54 -3.45 -8.20
CA LEU A 256 -15.25 -3.55 -7.49
C LEU A 256 -15.41 -3.30 -5.99
N ARG A 257 -16.24 -2.31 -5.61
CA ARG A 257 -16.58 -2.09 -4.19
C ARG A 257 -17.22 -3.32 -3.59
N SER A 258 -18.24 -3.87 -4.25
CA SER A 258 -18.91 -5.09 -3.79
C SER A 258 -17.93 -6.28 -3.66
N MET A 259 -16.96 -6.39 -4.58
CA MET A 259 -15.92 -7.42 -4.53
C MET A 259 -15.03 -7.26 -3.29
N ILE A 260 -14.60 -6.03 -2.98
CA ILE A 260 -13.79 -5.72 -1.79
C ILE A 260 -14.58 -6.04 -0.51
N GLU A 261 -15.80 -5.54 -0.39
CA GLU A 261 -16.64 -5.70 0.81
C GLU A 261 -16.89 -7.18 1.14
N ASN A 262 -17.32 -7.96 0.14
CA ASN A 262 -17.66 -9.38 0.33
C ASN A 262 -16.44 -10.22 0.72
N ASN A 263 -15.30 -9.96 0.07
CA ASN A 263 -14.08 -10.72 0.33
C ASN A 263 -13.43 -10.29 1.66
N LEU A 264 -13.43 -9.00 2.01
CA LEU A 264 -12.98 -8.53 3.32
C LEU A 264 -13.84 -9.11 4.45
N TYR A 265 -15.16 -9.18 4.27
CA TYR A 265 -16.04 -9.83 5.24
C TYR A 265 -15.65 -11.30 5.45
N THR A 266 -15.50 -12.04 4.36
CA THR A 266 -15.13 -13.47 4.39
C THR A 266 -13.77 -13.68 5.08
N SER A 267 -12.77 -12.86 4.72
CA SER A 267 -11.46 -12.91 5.36
C SER A 267 -11.55 -12.56 6.85
N TYR A 268 -12.28 -11.51 7.22
CA TYR A 268 -12.41 -11.06 8.60
C TYR A 268 -13.15 -12.09 9.47
N GLU A 269 -14.26 -12.66 8.98
CA GLU A 269 -14.99 -13.73 9.66
C GLU A 269 -14.08 -14.94 9.97
N ALA A 270 -13.25 -15.36 9.01
CA ALA A 270 -12.30 -16.44 9.23
C ALA A 270 -11.28 -16.10 10.34
N HIS A 271 -10.78 -14.87 10.39
CA HIS A 271 -9.84 -14.41 11.42
C HIS A 271 -10.47 -14.36 12.81
N VAL A 272 -11.68 -13.81 12.93
CA VAL A 272 -12.45 -13.80 14.18
C VAL A 272 -12.68 -15.24 14.67
N ASN A 273 -13.14 -16.14 13.80
CA ASN A 273 -13.37 -17.55 14.14
C ASN A 273 -12.10 -18.25 14.62
N TRP A 274 -10.99 -18.07 13.91
CA TRP A 274 -9.70 -18.63 14.30
C TRP A 274 -9.24 -18.09 15.66
N LYS A 275 -9.38 -16.77 15.89
CA LYS A 275 -8.98 -16.14 17.15
C LYS A 275 -9.77 -16.67 18.33
N ILE A 276 -11.10 -16.75 18.20
CA ILE A 276 -11.97 -17.32 19.23
C ILE A 276 -11.53 -18.76 19.54
N ALA A 277 -11.26 -19.57 18.51
CA ALA A 277 -10.86 -20.97 18.68
C ALA A 277 -9.49 -21.16 19.36
N GLN A 278 -8.54 -20.23 19.16
CA GLN A 278 -7.22 -20.27 19.79
C GLN A 278 -7.19 -19.65 21.19
N SER A 279 -8.14 -18.77 21.49
CA SER A 279 -8.15 -18.06 22.75
C SER A 279 -8.63 -18.94 23.90
N ALA A 280 -7.86 -18.97 25.00
CA ALA A 280 -8.31 -19.50 26.28
C ALA A 280 -9.07 -18.43 27.10
N GLY A 281 -9.80 -17.51 26.43
CA GLY A 281 -10.43 -16.35 27.07
C GLY A 281 -9.44 -15.31 27.61
N ARG A 282 -8.34 -15.04 26.89
CA ARG A 282 -7.36 -13.99 27.25
C ARG A 282 -7.21 -12.98 26.12
N SER A 283 -7.57 -11.73 26.39
CA SER A 283 -7.30 -10.61 25.46
C SER A 283 -5.79 -10.48 25.24
N ASP A 284 -5.36 -10.58 23.99
CA ASP A 284 -4.00 -10.24 23.54
C ASP A 284 -4.04 -9.04 22.58
N CYS A 285 -2.86 -8.49 22.27
CA CYS A 285 -2.76 -7.35 21.35
C CYS A 285 -3.38 -7.65 19.98
N GLU A 286 -3.38 -8.91 19.52
CA GLU A 286 -3.91 -9.25 18.19
C GLU A 286 -5.42 -9.14 18.12
N ALA A 287 -6.13 -9.50 19.21
CA ALA A 287 -7.57 -9.31 19.30
C ALA A 287 -7.96 -7.81 19.23
N LEU A 288 -7.24 -6.93 19.94
CA LEU A 288 -7.53 -5.49 19.96
C LEU A 288 -7.38 -4.85 18.58
N TYR A 289 -6.30 -5.19 17.85
CA TYR A 289 -6.08 -4.64 16.51
C TYR A 289 -7.03 -5.24 15.46
N LEU A 290 -7.42 -6.51 15.59
CA LEU A 290 -8.48 -7.10 14.76
C LEU A 290 -9.79 -6.30 14.90
N GLY A 291 -10.16 -5.88 16.12
CA GLY A 291 -11.33 -5.03 16.35
C GLY A 291 -11.17 -3.62 15.75
N GLN A 292 -9.96 -3.04 15.77
CA GLN A 292 -9.70 -1.76 15.13
C GLN A 292 -9.89 -1.84 13.60
N VAL A 293 -9.32 -2.85 12.95
CA VAL A 293 -9.49 -3.07 11.50
C VAL A 293 -10.96 -3.30 11.16
N ALA A 294 -11.69 -4.03 12.02
CA ALA A 294 -13.13 -4.20 11.87
C ALA A 294 -13.87 -2.87 11.86
N THR A 295 -13.46 -1.94 12.73
CA THR A 295 -14.07 -0.61 12.83
C THR A 295 -13.83 0.22 11.58
N GLU A 296 -12.63 0.13 11.01
CA GLU A 296 -12.31 0.79 9.75
C GLU A 296 -13.10 0.17 8.59
N VAL A 297 -13.25 -1.15 8.53
CA VAL A 297 -14.05 -1.82 7.49
C VAL A 297 -15.56 -1.60 7.67
N MET A 298 -16.05 -1.51 8.91
CA MET A 298 -17.44 -1.13 9.25
C MET A 298 -17.81 0.24 8.69
N ALA A 299 -16.86 1.17 8.60
CA ALA A 299 -17.10 2.50 8.04
C ALA A 299 -17.29 2.49 6.51
N LEU A 300 -16.96 1.37 5.84
CA LEU A 300 -16.95 1.28 4.37
C LEU A 300 -18.21 0.66 3.80
N SER A 301 -18.87 -0.25 4.53
CA SER A 301 -19.86 -1.17 3.96
C SER A 301 -20.97 -1.52 4.96
N ASN A 302 -21.77 -2.56 4.67
CA ASN A 302 -22.90 -3.03 5.49
C ASN A 302 -22.51 -3.22 6.96
N ALA A 303 -22.66 -2.14 7.74
CA ALA A 303 -22.11 -2.02 9.08
C ALA A 303 -22.65 -3.09 10.04
N ASP A 304 -23.84 -3.63 9.77
CA ASP A 304 -24.48 -4.61 10.64
C ASP A 304 -23.78 -5.98 10.63
N GLN A 305 -23.27 -6.43 9.48
CA GLN A 305 -22.57 -7.71 9.35
C GLN A 305 -21.23 -7.69 10.08
N PHE A 306 -20.44 -6.63 9.86
CA PHE A 306 -19.16 -6.45 10.55
C PHE A 306 -19.34 -6.15 12.05
N ARG A 307 -20.40 -5.43 12.45
CA ARG A 307 -20.74 -5.21 13.86
C ARG A 307 -21.04 -6.51 14.59
N ASN A 308 -21.74 -7.46 13.93
CA ASN A 308 -21.98 -8.79 14.50
C ASN A 308 -20.65 -9.52 14.78
N LEU A 309 -19.74 -9.54 13.80
CA LEU A 309 -18.41 -10.16 13.97
C LEU A 309 -17.60 -9.51 15.10
N ASN A 310 -17.64 -8.17 15.21
CA ASN A 310 -16.96 -7.46 16.30
C ASN A 310 -17.56 -7.79 17.67
N SER A 311 -18.90 -7.82 17.79
CA SER A 311 -19.59 -8.21 19.03
C SER A 311 -19.18 -9.62 19.49
N ARG A 312 -19.05 -10.57 18.55
CA ARG A 312 -18.61 -11.94 18.86
C ARG A 312 -17.16 -11.99 19.37
N LEU A 313 -16.30 -11.12 18.85
CA LEU A 313 -14.95 -10.96 19.35
C LEU A 313 -14.97 -10.36 20.76
N ASP A 314 -15.71 -9.27 20.97
CA ASP A 314 -15.86 -8.60 22.26
C ASP A 314 -16.39 -9.57 23.34
N GLU A 315 -17.43 -10.36 23.03
CA GLU A 315 -17.98 -11.39 23.92
C GLU A 315 -16.98 -12.49 24.29
N ALA A 316 -16.09 -12.88 23.38
CA ALA A 316 -15.10 -13.93 23.63
C ALA A 316 -13.94 -13.47 24.54
N TYR A 317 -13.74 -12.15 24.68
CA TYR A 317 -12.62 -11.55 25.41
C TYR A 317 -13.03 -10.61 26.56
N ALA A 318 -14.33 -10.49 26.85
CA ALA A 318 -14.90 -9.81 28.03
C ALA A 318 -14.74 -10.63 29.32
#